data_AF-W9AEU3-F1
#
_entry.id   AF-W9AEU3-F1
#
_cell.length_a   1.000
_cell.length_b   1.000
_cell.length_c   1.000
_cell.angle_alpha   90.00
_cell.angle_beta   90.00
_cell.angle_gamma   90.00
#
_symmetry.space_group_name_H-M   'P 1'
#
loop_
_entity.id
_entity.type
_entity.pdbx_description
1 polymer ?
#
loop_
_entity_poly.entity_id
_entity_poly.type
_entity_poly.pdbx_seq_one_letter_code
_entity_poly.pdbx_strand_id
1 'polypeptide(L)'
;MGGHREDNETALDTAKREVYEESQINITPFHSDTTFYLSKWNGVPNKVTVNEPIAPILIKGNEKSAYTVMYLSTTSTRPTPSSESKGLLLLSPENVQLLCQKRLSLHRYQKLHGISILTPEIDTKLILQPFPQLLFLSRLLKEETELMERFINTSL
;
A
#
# COMPACT_ATOMS: atom_id res chain seq x y z
N MET A 1 -4.11 1.46 -1.19
CA MET A 1 -5.06 2.02 -2.17
C MET A 1 -5.14 1.06 -3.32
N GLY A 2 -6.31 0.87 -3.89
CA GLY A 2 -6.55 -0.13 -4.92
C GLY A 2 -7.95 -0.74 -4.77
N GLY A 3 -8.42 -1.34 -5.85
CA GLY A 3 -9.76 -1.89 -5.95
C GLY A 3 -9.83 -3.01 -6.96
N HIS A 4 -11.02 -3.19 -7.54
CA HIS A 4 -11.26 -4.24 -8.52
C HIS A 4 -10.81 -3.80 -9.92
N ARG A 5 -10.26 -4.77 -10.65
CA ARG A 5 -9.89 -4.56 -12.05
C ARG A 5 -11.15 -4.49 -12.91
N GLU A 6 -11.26 -3.46 -13.74
CA GLU A 6 -12.31 -3.35 -14.74
C GLU A 6 -11.94 -4.09 -16.03
N ASP A 7 -12.93 -4.31 -16.90
CA ASP A 7 -12.70 -4.99 -18.17
C ASP A 7 -11.72 -4.20 -19.05
N ASN A 8 -10.71 -4.90 -19.58
CA ASN A 8 -9.62 -4.37 -20.43
C ASN A 8 -8.50 -3.60 -19.73
N GLU A 9 -8.47 -3.53 -18.39
CA GLU A 9 -7.33 -2.93 -17.67
C GLU A 9 -6.20 -3.94 -17.43
N THR A 10 -4.95 -3.45 -17.46
CA THR A 10 -3.84 -4.17 -16.80
C THR A 10 -3.92 -3.95 -15.29
N ALA A 11 -3.26 -4.81 -14.49
CA ALA A 11 -3.21 -4.62 -13.04
C ALA A 11 -2.58 -3.27 -12.64
N LEU A 12 -1.64 -2.76 -13.44
CA LEU A 12 -1.01 -1.46 -13.20
C LEU A 12 -1.95 -0.30 -13.55
N ASP A 13 -2.74 -0.41 -14.62
CA ASP A 13 -3.71 0.62 -15.00
C ASP A 13 -4.80 0.76 -13.94
N THR A 14 -5.32 -0.37 -13.46
CA THR A 14 -6.24 -0.41 -12.31
C THR A 14 -5.63 0.27 -11.09
N ALA A 15 -4.39 -0.05 -10.72
CA ALA A 15 -3.74 0.57 -9.56
C ALA A 15 -3.60 2.10 -9.71
N LYS A 16 -3.32 2.60 -10.90
CA LYS A 16 -3.25 4.04 -11.18
C LYS A 16 -4.62 4.71 -11.09
N ARG A 17 -5.65 4.12 -11.73
CA ARG A 17 -7.02 4.64 -11.70
C ARG A 17 -7.55 4.71 -10.26
N GLU A 18 -7.47 3.60 -9.53
CA GLU A 18 -7.97 3.51 -8.16
C GLU A 18 -7.30 4.53 -7.22
N VAL A 19 -5.97 4.70 -7.33
CA VAL A 19 -5.27 5.71 -6.54
C VAL A 19 -5.74 7.13 -6.89
N TYR A 20 -5.95 7.41 -8.18
CA TYR A 20 -6.47 8.70 -8.61
C TYR A 20 -7.89 8.94 -8.09
N GLU A 21 -8.79 7.96 -8.21
CA GLU A 21 -10.16 8.04 -7.75
C GLU A 21 -10.26 8.31 -6.24
N GLU A 22 -9.48 7.58 -5.44
CA GLU A 22 -9.52 7.64 -3.97
C GLU A 22 -8.72 8.82 -3.38
N SER A 23 -7.69 9.32 -4.07
CA SER A 23 -6.75 10.32 -3.50
C SER A 23 -6.35 11.49 -4.39
N GLN A 24 -6.87 11.56 -5.62
CA GLN A 24 -6.65 12.66 -6.57
C GLN A 24 -5.18 12.93 -6.88
N ILE A 25 -4.35 11.88 -6.90
CA ILE A 25 -2.93 11.96 -7.25
C ILE A 25 -2.63 11.07 -8.45
N ASN A 26 -1.65 11.51 -9.23
CA ASN A 26 -0.97 10.64 -10.17
C ASN A 26 0.23 9.98 -9.48
N ILE A 27 0.46 8.72 -9.81
CA ILE A 27 1.58 7.94 -9.27
C ILE A 27 2.53 7.51 -10.38
N THR A 28 3.82 7.48 -10.05
CA THR A 28 4.86 6.89 -10.88
C THR A 28 5.29 5.57 -10.25
N PRO A 29 5.00 4.42 -10.89
CA PRO A 29 5.34 3.12 -10.32
C PRO A 29 6.84 2.87 -10.41
N PHE A 30 7.38 2.20 -9.40
CA PHE A 30 8.71 1.62 -9.44
C PHE A 30 8.67 0.24 -10.10
N HIS A 31 9.70 -0.05 -10.88
CA HIS A 31 10.00 -1.42 -11.26
C HIS A 31 10.67 -2.12 -10.07
N SER A 32 10.09 -3.22 -9.60
CA SER A 32 10.67 -4.00 -8.50
C SER A 32 11.63 -5.07 -9.04
N ASP A 33 12.92 -4.98 -8.68
CA ASP A 33 13.91 -6.01 -9.02
C ASP A 33 13.59 -7.39 -8.40
N THR A 34 12.73 -7.41 -7.39
CA THR A 34 12.26 -8.63 -6.72
C THR A 34 10.76 -8.58 -6.58
N THR A 35 10.07 -9.58 -7.11
CA THR A 35 8.63 -9.79 -6.85
C THR A 35 8.47 -10.90 -5.83
N PHE A 36 7.63 -10.67 -4.82
CA PHE A 36 7.27 -11.69 -3.84
C PHE A 36 5.96 -12.35 -4.25
N TYR A 37 5.93 -13.68 -4.27
CA TYR A 37 4.72 -14.46 -4.51
C TYR A 37 4.20 -15.08 -3.20
N LEU A 38 2.91 -14.86 -2.91
CA LEU A 38 2.20 -15.42 -1.77
C LEU A 38 0.95 -16.21 -2.23
N SER A 39 0.92 -17.52 -1.97
CA SER A 39 -0.32 -18.29 -2.18
C SER A 39 -1.41 -17.98 -1.15
N LYS A 40 -1.01 -17.53 0.05
CA LYS A 40 -1.87 -17.10 1.17
C LYS A 40 -1.20 -15.97 1.94
N TRP A 41 -1.97 -15.06 2.53
CA TRP A 41 -1.46 -13.87 3.24
C TRP A 41 -0.49 -14.20 4.38
N ASN A 42 -0.77 -15.26 5.14
CA ASN A 42 0.08 -15.69 6.26
C ASN A 42 1.15 -16.72 5.83
N GLY A 43 1.49 -16.75 4.54
CA GLY A 43 2.47 -17.68 3.97
C GLY A 43 3.91 -17.16 4.07
N VAL A 44 4.84 -18.04 3.73
CA VAL A 44 6.22 -17.64 3.43
C VAL A 44 6.26 -17.19 1.97
N PRO A 45 6.70 -15.96 1.66
CA PRO A 45 6.78 -15.47 0.30
C PRO A 45 7.94 -16.14 -0.43
N ASN A 46 7.72 -16.46 -1.70
CA ASN A 46 8.79 -16.89 -2.60
C ASN A 46 9.21 -15.72 -3.47
N LYS A 47 10.51 -15.50 -3.64
CA LYS A 47 11.01 -14.53 -4.62
C LYS A 47 10.86 -15.13 -6.02
N VAL A 48 10.23 -14.38 -6.92
CA VAL A 48 9.98 -14.78 -8.30
C VAL A 48 10.38 -13.66 -9.26
N THR A 49 10.72 -14.04 -10.48
CA THR A 49 10.89 -13.11 -11.59
C THR A 49 9.61 -13.08 -12.42
N VAL A 50 9.15 -11.88 -12.78
CA VAL A 50 8.02 -11.70 -13.68
C VAL A 50 8.48 -11.00 -14.94
N ASN A 51 7.89 -11.38 -16.07
CA ASN A 51 8.17 -10.75 -17.36
C ASN A 51 7.12 -9.67 -17.65
N GLU A 52 7.12 -8.61 -16.83
CA GLU A 52 6.24 -7.46 -16.96
C GLU A 52 7.09 -6.20 -17.19
N PRO A 53 6.65 -5.22 -18.00
CA PRO A 53 7.38 -3.97 -18.16
C PRO A 53 7.68 -3.26 -16.83
N ILE A 54 6.72 -3.33 -15.90
CA ILE A 54 6.86 -2.87 -14.52
C ILE A 54 6.51 -4.03 -13.60
N ALA A 55 7.52 -4.60 -12.95
CA ALA A 55 7.35 -5.70 -12.02
C ALA A 55 6.73 -5.21 -10.69
N PRO A 56 5.67 -5.85 -10.18
CA PRO A 56 5.09 -5.54 -8.89
C PRO A 56 5.98 -6.03 -7.75
N ILE A 57 5.81 -5.45 -6.56
CA ILE A 57 6.48 -5.93 -5.34
C ILE A 57 5.82 -7.21 -4.82
N LEU A 58 4.50 -7.39 -5.02
CA LEU A 58 3.75 -8.55 -4.55
C LEU A 58 2.78 -9.07 -5.60
N ILE A 59 2.74 -10.39 -5.73
CA ILE A 59 1.63 -11.14 -6.33
C ILE A 59 1.10 -12.12 -5.28
N LYS A 60 -0.15 -11.94 -4.86
CA LYS A 60 -0.85 -12.87 -3.97
C LYS A 60 -1.95 -13.58 -4.75
N GLY A 61 -2.06 -14.89 -4.62
CA GLY A 61 -3.12 -15.68 -5.26
C GLY A 61 -2.65 -17.04 -5.74
N ASN A 62 -3.51 -17.74 -6.44
CA ASN A 62 -3.23 -19.03 -7.08
C ASN A 62 -4.21 -19.24 -8.22
N GLU A 63 -4.00 -20.27 -9.05
CA GLU A 63 -4.82 -20.57 -10.24
C GLU A 63 -6.32 -20.73 -9.95
N LYS A 64 -6.70 -21.02 -8.70
CA LYS A 64 -8.09 -21.24 -8.27
C LYS A 64 -8.73 -20.00 -7.63
N SER A 65 -8.01 -18.88 -7.52
CA SER A 65 -8.44 -17.69 -6.78
C SER A 65 -8.07 -16.41 -7.50
N ALA A 66 -8.79 -15.32 -7.20
CA ALA A 66 -8.42 -14.00 -7.69
C ALA A 66 -7.01 -13.62 -7.21
N TYR A 67 -6.21 -13.07 -8.14
CA TYR A 67 -4.92 -12.51 -7.83
C TYR A 67 -5.06 -11.09 -7.25
N THR A 68 -4.19 -10.77 -6.29
CA THR A 68 -3.95 -9.43 -5.77
C THR A 68 -2.53 -9.06 -6.19
N VAL A 69 -2.37 -7.90 -6.83
CA VAL A 69 -1.06 -7.39 -7.24
C VAL A 69 -0.81 -6.09 -6.49
N MET A 70 0.40 -5.91 -5.94
CA MET A 70 0.79 -4.68 -5.25
C MET A 70 2.00 -4.08 -5.95
N TYR A 71 1.92 -2.78 -6.23
CA TYR A 71 3.02 -1.99 -6.74
C TYR A 71 3.50 -1.01 -5.65
N LEU A 72 4.77 -0.63 -5.72
CA LEU A 72 5.28 0.54 -5.02
C LEU A 72 5.39 1.68 -6.02
N SER A 73 5.03 2.89 -5.60
CA SER A 73 4.98 4.06 -6.47
C SER A 73 5.29 5.32 -5.68
N THR A 74 5.68 6.38 -6.38
CA THR A 74 5.84 7.73 -5.81
C THR A 74 4.82 8.70 -6.36
N THR A 75 4.65 9.81 -5.66
CA THR A 75 3.94 10.98 -6.14
C THR A 75 4.64 12.23 -5.60
N SER A 76 4.59 13.32 -6.35
CA SER A 76 5.01 14.66 -5.90
C SER A 76 3.82 15.54 -5.48
N THR A 77 2.60 15.05 -5.66
CA THR A 77 1.37 15.78 -5.34
C THR A 77 0.83 15.35 -3.99
N ARG A 78 0.38 16.33 -3.19
CA ARG A 78 -0.27 16.03 -1.92
C ARG A 78 -1.65 15.38 -2.17
N PRO A 79 -1.95 14.24 -1.55
CA PRO A 79 -3.23 13.58 -1.79
C PRO A 79 -4.39 14.25 -1.07
N THR A 80 -5.57 14.11 -1.65
CA THR A 80 -6.85 14.57 -1.09
C THR A 80 -7.85 13.42 -1.13
N PRO A 81 -8.46 13.02 0.00
CA PRO A 81 -9.50 12.00 0.00
C PRO A 81 -10.61 12.35 -0.98
N SER A 82 -11.03 11.39 -1.80
CA SER A 82 -12.07 11.56 -2.81
C SER A 82 -12.90 10.28 -2.96
N SER A 83 -14.02 10.38 -3.69
CA SER A 83 -14.99 9.31 -3.88
C SER A 83 -15.43 8.72 -2.53
N GLU A 84 -15.17 7.42 -2.30
CA GLU A 84 -15.53 6.73 -1.06
C GLU A 84 -14.56 6.97 0.10
N SER A 85 -13.34 7.46 -0.21
CA SER A 85 -12.31 7.71 0.80
C SER A 85 -12.64 8.94 1.64
N LYS A 86 -12.98 8.72 2.91
CA LYS A 86 -13.24 9.80 3.88
C LYS A 86 -11.96 10.33 4.52
N GLY A 87 -10.85 9.61 4.44
CA GLY A 87 -9.59 10.03 5.05
C GLY A 87 -8.41 9.20 4.61
N LEU A 88 -7.23 9.83 4.63
CA LEU A 88 -5.95 9.23 4.25
C LEU A 88 -4.98 9.38 5.42
N LEU A 89 -4.23 8.31 5.70
CA LEU A 89 -3.12 8.33 6.66
C LEU A 89 -1.80 8.31 5.88
N LEU A 90 -0.90 9.24 6.19
CA LEU A 90 0.45 9.25 5.63
C LEU A 90 1.40 8.61 6.64
N LEU A 91 1.87 7.42 6.30
CA LEU A 91 2.61 6.55 7.21
C LEU A 91 4.11 6.59 6.90
N SER A 92 4.92 6.97 7.88
CA SER A 92 6.35 6.65 7.87
C SER A 92 6.57 5.14 8.13
N PRO A 93 7.76 4.59 7.85
CA PRO A 93 8.08 3.21 8.21
C PRO A 93 7.79 2.87 9.69
N GLU A 94 8.07 3.80 10.60
CA GLU A 94 7.81 3.64 12.03
C GLU A 94 6.30 3.59 12.32
N ASN A 95 5.51 4.43 11.64
CA ASN A 95 4.04 4.42 11.75
C ASN A 95 3.46 3.10 11.24
N VAL A 96 4.01 2.54 10.15
CA VAL A 96 3.61 1.21 9.65
C VAL A 96 3.86 0.15 10.72
N GLN A 97 5.05 0.10 11.30
CA GLN A 97 5.37 -0.87 12.37
C GLN A 97 4.43 -0.71 13.57
N LEU A 98 4.20 0.53 14.01
CA LEU A 98 3.33 0.84 15.14
C LEU A 98 1.90 0.34 14.91
N LEU A 99 1.32 0.66 13.75
CA LEU A 99 -0.05 0.27 13.38
C LEU A 99 -0.21 -1.24 13.23
N CYS A 100 0.79 -1.93 12.71
CA CYS A 100 0.73 -3.37 12.50
C CYS A 100 0.92 -4.18 13.79
N GLN A 101 1.52 -3.59 14.83
CA GLN A 101 1.81 -4.29 16.09
C GLN A 101 0.87 -3.94 17.23
N LYS A 102 0.20 -2.79 17.18
CA LYS A 102 -0.63 -2.29 18.27
C LYS A 102 -2.01 -1.88 17.79
N ARG A 103 -3.01 -2.15 18.62
CA ARG A 103 -4.36 -1.58 18.44
C ARG A 103 -4.30 -0.08 18.69
N LEU A 104 -4.55 0.72 17.65
CA LEU A 104 -4.43 2.18 17.69
C LEU A 104 -5.72 2.84 17.24
N SER A 105 -6.18 3.87 17.94
CA SER A 105 -7.26 4.73 17.43
C SER A 105 -6.71 5.87 16.59
N LEU A 106 -7.54 6.44 15.71
CA LEU A 106 -7.17 7.62 14.91
C LEU A 106 -6.72 8.80 15.80
N HIS A 107 -7.44 9.05 16.90
CA HIS A 107 -7.07 10.07 17.88
C HIS A 107 -5.68 9.82 18.47
N ARG A 108 -5.36 8.55 18.81
CA ARG A 108 -4.07 8.21 19.39
C ARG A 108 -2.95 8.32 18.35
N TYR A 109 -3.20 7.93 17.11
CA TYR A 109 -2.27 8.12 15.99
C TYR A 109 -1.91 9.61 15.81
N GLN A 110 -2.90 10.50 15.79
CA GLN A 110 -2.68 11.96 15.70
C GLN A 110 -1.90 12.51 16.90
N LYS A 111 -2.19 12.04 18.12
CA LYS A 111 -1.42 12.41 19.33
C LYS A 111 0.03 11.97 19.31
N LEU A 112 0.37 10.97 18.50
CA LEU A 112 1.75 10.53 18.28
C LEU A 112 2.38 11.22 17.05
N HIS A 113 1.86 12.40 16.67
CA HIS A 113 2.31 13.18 15.51
C HIS A 113 2.10 12.47 14.16
N GLY A 114 1.23 11.46 14.12
CA GLY A 114 0.81 10.83 12.87
C GLY A 114 0.08 11.80 11.95
N ILE A 115 0.40 11.75 10.67
CA ILE A 115 -0.18 12.65 9.66
C ILE A 115 -1.44 12.00 9.08
N SER A 116 -2.55 12.75 9.10
CA SER A 116 -3.83 12.35 8.53
C SER A 116 -4.45 13.51 7.75
N ILE A 117 -5.08 13.20 6.61
CA ILE A 117 -5.88 14.13 5.81
C ILE A 117 -7.31 13.59 5.84
N LEU A 118 -8.21 14.29 6.53
CA LEU A 118 -9.55 13.79 6.85
C LEU A 118 -10.61 14.71 6.26
N THR A 119 -11.75 14.14 5.85
CA THR A 119 -12.99 14.90 5.73
C THR A 119 -13.60 15.11 7.12
N PRO A 120 -14.44 16.14 7.34
CA PRO A 120 -14.95 16.51 8.67
C PRO A 120 -15.77 15.43 9.40
N GLU A 121 -16.22 14.38 8.70
CA GLU A 121 -17.21 13.42 9.21
C GLU A 121 -16.61 12.21 9.95
N ILE A 122 -15.28 12.10 10.07
CA ILE A 122 -14.63 10.91 10.65
C ILE A 122 -14.64 10.93 12.19
N ASP A 123 -15.14 9.85 12.79
CA ASP A 123 -14.98 9.58 14.23
C ASP A 123 -13.52 9.30 14.58
N THR A 124 -12.90 10.20 15.35
CA THR A 124 -11.51 10.06 15.79
C THR A 124 -11.30 8.91 16.79
N LYS A 125 -12.36 8.32 17.35
CA LYS A 125 -12.27 7.10 18.18
C LYS A 125 -12.14 5.82 17.34
N LEU A 126 -12.29 5.91 16.01
CA LEU A 126 -12.12 4.79 15.08
C LEU A 126 -10.82 4.04 15.36
N ILE A 127 -10.92 2.71 15.50
CA ILE A 127 -9.77 1.83 15.63
C ILE A 127 -9.20 1.57 14.24
N LEU A 128 -7.94 1.92 14.03
CA LEU A 128 -7.20 1.66 12.81
C LEU A 128 -6.86 0.18 12.73
N GLN A 129 -7.29 -0.47 11.65
CA GLN A 129 -7.05 -1.89 11.40
C GLN A 129 -6.21 -2.03 10.11
N PRO A 130 -4.99 -2.59 10.19
CA PRO A 130 -4.15 -2.77 9.01
C PRO A 130 -4.71 -3.85 8.10
N PHE A 131 -4.83 -3.53 6.81
CA PHE A 131 -5.13 -4.52 5.78
C PHE A 131 -3.94 -5.47 5.53
N PRO A 132 -4.17 -6.67 4.97
CA PRO A 132 -3.10 -7.64 4.71
C PRO A 132 -1.90 -7.10 3.92
N GLN A 133 -2.14 -6.21 2.96
CA GLN A 133 -1.11 -5.52 2.19
C GLN A 133 -0.18 -4.67 3.08
N LEU A 134 -0.75 -3.97 4.07
CA LEU A 134 0.03 -3.16 5.01
C LEU A 134 0.83 -4.04 5.97
N LEU A 135 0.27 -5.18 6.40
CA LEU A 135 1.00 -6.18 7.17
C LEU A 135 2.17 -6.78 6.37
N PHE A 136 1.97 -7.04 5.08
CA PHE A 136 3.02 -7.50 4.20
C PHE A 136 4.11 -6.43 4.00
N LEU A 137 3.73 -5.16 3.79
CA LEU A 137 4.69 -4.06 3.72
C LEU A 137 5.50 -3.93 5.04
N SER A 138 4.84 -4.04 6.18
CA SER A 138 5.48 -4.05 7.50
C SER A 138 6.53 -5.16 7.64
N ARG A 139 6.24 -6.34 7.08
CA ARG A 139 7.20 -7.44 7.02
C ARG A 139 8.41 -7.09 6.13
N LEU A 140 8.19 -6.55 4.94
CA LEU A 140 9.28 -6.15 4.03
C LEU A 140 10.18 -5.08 4.66
N LEU A 141 9.60 -4.08 5.32
CA LEU A 141 10.34 -3.05 6.03
C LEU A 141 11.26 -3.60 7.13
N LYS A 142 10.98 -4.81 7.64
CA LYS A 142 11.77 -5.47 8.68
C LYS A 142 12.76 -6.50 8.11
N GLU A 143 12.34 -7.28 7.13
CA GLU A 143 13.07 -8.45 6.63
C GLU A 143 13.89 -8.15 5.36
N GLU A 144 13.50 -7.13 4.58
CA GLU A 144 14.07 -6.78 3.28
C GLU A 144 14.49 -5.30 3.26
N THR A 145 15.22 -4.88 4.30
CA THR A 145 15.56 -3.46 4.56
C THR A 145 16.31 -2.81 3.39
N GLU A 146 17.33 -3.47 2.84
CA GLU A 146 18.11 -2.95 1.71
C GLU A 146 17.26 -2.70 0.45
N LEU A 147 16.29 -3.58 0.20
CA LEU A 147 15.33 -3.41 -0.90
C LEU A 147 14.42 -2.21 -0.62
N MET A 148 13.90 -2.10 0.59
CA MET A 148 12.96 -1.04 0.97
C MET A 148 13.61 0.35 1.02
N GLU A 149 14.87 0.44 1.43
CA GLU A 149 15.64 1.69 1.42
C GLU A 149 15.73 2.30 0.03
N ARG A 150 15.83 1.48 -1.02
CA ARG A 150 15.85 1.97 -2.41
C ARG A 150 14.59 2.74 -2.76
N PHE A 151 13.42 2.28 -2.30
CA PHE A 151 12.15 2.95 -2.60
C PHE A 151 11.90 4.17 -1.71
N ILE A 152 12.33 4.12 -0.45
CA ILE A 152 12.14 5.22 0.50
C ILE A 152 13.08 6.39 0.19
N ASN A 153 14.34 6.11 -0.13
CA ASN A 153 15.37 7.14 -0.32
C ASN A 153 15.39 7.75 -1.73
N THR A 154 14.76 7.11 -2.73
CA THR A 154 14.59 7.70 -4.08
C THR A 154 13.38 8.65 -4.18
N SER A 155 12.62 8.82 -3.10
CA SER A 155 11.47 9.73 -3.05
C SER A 155 11.84 11.17 -2.65
N LEU A 156 13.07 11.61 -2.94
CA LEU A 156 13.60 12.97 -2.71
C LEU A 156 13.97 13.65 -4.02
#